data_AF-A0A1C3VKA3-F1
#
_entry.id   AF-A0A1C3VKA3-F1
#
_cell.length_a   1.000
_cell.length_b   1.000
_cell.length_c   1.000
_cell.angle_alpha   90.00
_cell.angle_beta   90.00
_cell.angle_gamma   90.00
#
_symmetry.space_group_name_H-M   'P 1'
#
loop_
_entity.id
_entity.type
_entity.pdbx_description
1 polymer ?
#
loop_
_entity_poly.entity_id
_entity_poly.type
_entity_poly.pdbx_seq_one_letter_code
_entity_poly.pdbx_strand_id
1 'polypeptide(L)'
;MPLPKPAEMSQDPDLRATLLKWARKFVDSEAAADRVVQRTINVICDNPELLDGAHMNEALFALLRRYAFDENDLRASRQSGSASPAFDDTSNKEDLQTE
;
A
#
# COMPACT_ATOMS: atom_id res chain seq x y z
N MET A 1 27.84 2.81 -16.62
CA MET A 1 27.51 2.34 -15.25
C MET A 1 26.26 1.47 -15.35
N PRO A 2 26.34 0.14 -15.20
CA PRO A 2 25.14 -0.68 -15.12
C PRO A 2 24.55 -0.54 -13.70
N LEU A 3 23.30 -0.10 -13.61
CA LEU A 3 22.51 -0.13 -12.38
C LEU A 3 22.29 -1.60 -11.98
N PRO A 4 22.40 -1.97 -10.69
CA PRO A 4 22.05 -3.31 -10.25
C PRO A 4 20.56 -3.55 -10.54
N LYS A 5 20.25 -4.62 -11.29
CA LYS A 5 18.88 -5.08 -11.51
C LYS A 5 18.36 -5.62 -10.17
N PRO A 6 17.18 -5.19 -9.68
CA PRO A 6 16.59 -5.70 -8.45
C PRO A 6 15.91 -7.07 -8.68
N ALA A 7 16.50 -7.94 -9.49
CA ALA A 7 15.83 -9.11 -10.04
C ALA A 7 16.78 -10.29 -10.13
N GLU A 8 17.09 -10.90 -8.99
CA GLU A 8 17.46 -12.34 -8.94
C GLU A 8 17.60 -12.92 -7.52
N MET A 9 17.15 -12.24 -6.46
CA MET A 9 17.35 -12.73 -5.10
C MET A 9 16.01 -12.87 -4.36
N SER A 10 15.73 -14.12 -3.99
CA SER A 10 14.60 -14.61 -3.19
C SER A 10 13.27 -14.79 -3.93
N GLN A 11 13.29 -15.51 -5.04
CA GLN A 11 12.15 -16.34 -5.46
C GLN A 11 12.12 -17.63 -4.65
N ASP A 12 12.06 -17.56 -3.32
CA ASP A 12 11.65 -18.72 -2.54
C ASP A 12 10.13 -18.84 -2.74
N PRO A 13 9.63 -19.76 -3.58
CA PRO A 13 8.21 -19.84 -3.89
C PRO A 13 7.38 -20.01 -2.61
N ASP A 14 7.97 -20.63 -1.58
CA ASP A 14 7.35 -20.87 -0.28
C ASP A 14 7.24 -19.60 0.57
N LEU A 15 8.26 -18.73 0.57
CA LEU A 15 8.21 -17.47 1.33
C LEU A 15 7.18 -16.52 0.71
N ARG A 16 7.23 -16.34 -0.61
CA ARG A 16 6.29 -15.45 -1.32
C ARG A 16 4.85 -15.95 -1.16
N ALA A 17 4.62 -17.26 -1.29
CA ALA A 17 3.29 -17.83 -1.10
C ALA A 17 2.77 -17.65 0.34
N THR A 18 3.64 -17.84 1.34
CA THR A 18 3.30 -17.64 2.76
C THR A 18 2.95 -16.18 3.05
N LEU A 19 3.79 -15.25 2.59
CA LEU A 19 3.56 -13.82 2.73
C LEU A 19 2.26 -13.38 2.04
N LEU A 20 1.98 -13.90 0.84
CA LEU A 20 0.74 -13.60 0.13
C LEU A 20 -0.50 -14.11 0.89
N LYS A 21 -0.42 -15.32 1.47
CA LYS A 21 -1.49 -15.88 2.30
C LYS A 21 -1.76 -15.03 3.54
N TRP A 22 -0.73 -14.44 4.13
CA TRP A 22 -0.87 -13.52 5.25
C TRP A 22 -1.40 -12.15 4.80
N ALA A 23 -0.85 -11.58 3.72
CA ALA A 23 -1.25 -10.28 3.19
C ALA A 23 -2.73 -10.24 2.82
N ARG A 24 -3.26 -11.31 2.21
CA ARG A 24 -4.69 -11.46 1.88
C ARG A 24 -5.63 -11.38 3.10
N LYS A 25 -5.12 -11.51 4.33
CA LYS A 25 -5.92 -11.30 5.55
C LYS A 25 -6.00 -9.83 5.98
N PHE A 26 -5.13 -8.98 5.43
CA PHE A 26 -5.02 -7.56 5.81
C PHE A 26 -5.48 -6.61 4.73
N VAL A 27 -5.50 -7.04 3.46
CA VAL A 27 -5.92 -6.22 2.32
C VAL A 27 -6.95 -6.96 1.46
N ASP A 28 -7.94 -6.21 0.96
CA ASP A 28 -9.08 -6.77 0.22
C ASP A 28 -8.82 -7.00 -1.27
N SER A 29 -7.66 -6.55 -1.78
CA SER A 29 -7.31 -6.63 -3.20
C SER A 29 -6.06 -7.47 -3.40
N GLU A 30 -6.10 -8.39 -4.35
CA GLU A 30 -4.92 -9.20 -4.72
C GLU A 30 -3.75 -8.31 -5.18
N ALA A 31 -4.03 -7.25 -5.95
CA ALA A 31 -3.00 -6.31 -6.37
C ALA A 31 -2.37 -5.54 -5.19
N ALA A 32 -3.15 -5.26 -4.14
CA ALA A 32 -2.61 -4.66 -2.91
C ALA A 32 -1.77 -5.68 -2.12
N ALA A 33 -2.22 -6.94 -2.07
CA ALA A 33 -1.48 -8.01 -1.41
C ALA A 33 -0.11 -8.22 -2.08
N ASP A 34 -0.05 -8.27 -3.41
CA ASP A 34 1.21 -8.39 -4.15
C ASP A 34 2.15 -7.20 -3.89
N ARG A 35 1.64 -5.96 -3.85
CA ARG A 35 2.45 -4.78 -3.54
C ARG A 35 3.05 -4.83 -2.13
N VAL A 36 2.25 -5.22 -1.15
CA VAL A 36 2.67 -5.36 0.25
C VAL A 36 3.72 -6.47 0.40
N VAL A 37 3.52 -7.63 -0.24
CA VAL A 37 4.49 -8.73 -0.25
C VAL A 37 5.80 -8.31 -0.90
N GLN A 38 5.74 -7.70 -2.08
CA GLN A 38 6.92 -7.25 -2.81
C GLN A 38 7.73 -6.23 -1.99
N ARG A 39 7.04 -5.27 -1.36
CA ARG A 39 7.67 -4.27 -0.51
C ARG A 39 8.35 -4.89 0.72
N THR A 40 7.69 -5.87 1.33
CA THR A 40 8.24 -6.61 2.48
C THR A 40 9.52 -7.35 2.12
N ILE A 41 9.51 -8.06 0.98
CA ILE A 41 10.69 -8.77 0.48
C ILE A 41 11.84 -7.80 0.20
N ASN A 42 11.57 -6.71 -0.55
CA ASN A 42 12.60 -5.73 -0.89
C ASN A 42 13.27 -5.15 0.37
N VAL A 43 12.50 -4.78 1.39
CA VAL A 43 13.02 -4.17 2.63
C VAL A 43 13.89 -5.13 3.42
N ILE A 44 13.53 -6.41 3.46
CA ILE A 44 14.31 -7.45 4.14
C ILE A 44 15.59 -7.77 3.36
N CYS A 45 15.52 -7.77 2.03
CA CYS A 45 16.72 -7.92 1.20
C CYS A 45 17.69 -6.75 1.38
N ASP A 46 17.17 -5.52 1.52
CA ASP A 46 17.98 -4.33 1.77
C ASP A 46 18.52 -4.27 3.21
N ASN A 47 17.74 -4.72 4.18
CA ASN A 47 18.07 -4.65 5.61
C ASN A 47 17.79 -6.01 6.29
N PRO A 48 18.67 -7.01 6.11
CA PRO A 48 18.48 -8.33 6.68
C PRO A 48 18.53 -8.33 8.22
N GLU A 49 19.13 -7.31 8.84
CA GLU A 49 19.20 -7.14 10.29
C GLU A 49 17.84 -6.94 10.96
N LEU A 50 16.80 -6.58 10.18
CA LEU A 50 15.42 -6.52 10.67
C LEU A 50 14.88 -7.91 11.06
N LEU A 51 15.49 -8.97 10.55
CA LEU A 51 15.18 -10.34 10.92
C LEU A 51 16.12 -10.78 12.04
N ASP A 52 15.67 -10.62 13.28
CA ASP A 52 16.45 -10.87 14.51
C ASP A 52 16.84 -12.34 14.77
N GLY A 53 16.86 -13.21 13.75
CA GLY A 53 17.27 -14.63 13.81
C GLY A 53 16.36 -15.54 14.67
N ALA A 54 16.16 -15.22 15.94
CA ALA A 54 15.28 -15.88 16.90
C ALA A 54 13.79 -15.68 16.59
N HIS A 55 13.42 -14.51 16.05
CA HIS A 55 12.02 -14.13 15.81
C HIS A 55 11.74 -13.72 14.36
N MET A 56 12.44 -14.34 13.39
CA MET A 56 12.33 -13.97 11.97
C MET A 56 10.88 -13.95 11.45
N ASN A 57 10.09 -14.97 11.79
CA ASN A 57 8.69 -15.07 11.34
C ASN A 57 7.81 -13.96 11.93
N GLU A 58 8.04 -13.59 13.19
CA GLU A 58 7.30 -12.53 13.86
C GLU A 58 7.69 -11.16 13.32
N ALA A 59 8.98 -10.91 13.11
CA ALA A 59 9.49 -9.69 12.49
C ALA A 59 8.94 -9.52 11.07
N LEU A 60 8.95 -10.61 10.28
CA LEU A 60 8.38 -10.66 8.94
C LEU A 60 6.88 -10.35 8.94
N PHE A 61 6.14 -10.97 9.86
CA PHE A 61 4.70 -10.75 10.00
C PHE A 61 4.38 -9.31 10.45
N ALA A 62 5.13 -8.77 11.40
CA ALA A 62 4.97 -7.40 11.88
C ALA A 62 5.23 -6.38 10.76
N LEU A 63 6.29 -6.61 9.97
CA LEU A 63 6.62 -5.77 8.82
C LEU A 63 5.53 -5.82 7.75
N LEU A 64 5.07 -7.03 7.40
CA LEU A 64 4.00 -7.24 6.44
C LEU A 64 2.70 -6.54 6.89
N ARG A 65 2.34 -6.72 8.16
CA ARG A 65 1.15 -6.09 8.76
C ARG A 65 1.24 -4.58 8.68
N ARG A 66 2.39 -3.99 9.02
CA ARG A 66 2.62 -2.54 8.93
C ARG A 66 2.40 -2.02 7.51
N TYR A 67 2.99 -2.67 6.50
CA TYR A 67 2.80 -2.25 5.11
C TYR A 67 1.39 -2.47 4.58
N ALA A 68 0.68 -3.48 5.05
CA ALA A 68 -0.74 -3.63 4.73
C ALA A 68 -1.59 -2.48 5.29
N PHE A 69 -1.31 -2.01 6.51
CA PHE A 69 -1.96 -0.83 7.07
C PHE A 69 -1.63 0.43 6.27
N ASP A 70 -0.36 0.67 5.95
CA ASP A 70 0.05 1.83 5.15
C ASP A 70 -0.64 1.83 3.77
N GLU A 71 -0.73 0.67 3.11
CA GLU A 71 -1.42 0.52 1.82
C GLU A 71 -2.93 0.83 1.92
N ASN A 72 -3.58 0.37 3.00
CA ASN A 72 -4.99 0.64 3.25
C ASN A 72 -5.24 2.13 3.56
N ASP A 73 -4.36 2.77 4.33
CA ASP A 73 -4.46 4.19 4.67
C ASP A 73 -4.26 5.09 3.44
N LEU A 74 -3.29 4.77 2.60
CA LEU A 74 -3.11 5.42 1.29
C LEU A 74 -4.33 5.26 0.40
N ARG A 75 -4.98 4.09 0.44
CA ARG A 75 -6.20 3.82 -0.34
C ARG A 75 -7.41 4.60 0.22
N ALA A 76 -7.56 4.68 1.54
CA ALA A 76 -8.58 5.50 2.18
C ALA A 76 -8.38 6.99 1.84
N SER A 77 -7.14 7.47 1.85
CA SER A 77 -6.78 8.83 1.46
C SER A 77 -7.14 9.13 0.00
N ARG A 78 -6.94 8.18 -0.92
CA ARG A 78 -7.35 8.32 -2.34
C ARG A 78 -8.86 8.36 -2.53
N GLN A 79 -9.62 7.61 -1.74
CA GLN A 79 -11.09 7.64 -1.79
C GLN A 79 -11.66 8.92 -1.14
N SER A 80 -10.99 9.45 -0.13
CA SER A 80 -11.34 10.74 0.49
C SER A 80 -11.09 11.94 -0.45
N GLY A 81 -10.17 11.83 -1.40
CA GLY A 81 -9.80 12.91 -2.31
C GLY A 81 -10.68 13.05 -3.55
N SER A 82 -11.58 12.09 -3.82
CA SER A 82 -12.45 12.13 -5.02
C SER A 82 -13.80 12.82 -4.82
N ALA A 83 -14.06 13.41 -3.66
CA ALA A 83 -15.19 14.32 -3.47
C ALA A 83 -14.78 15.75 -3.84
N SER A 84 -14.58 16.03 -5.13
CA SER A 84 -14.79 17.39 -5.62
C SER A 84 -16.30 17.56 -5.77
N PRO A 85 -16.99 18.37 -4.94
CA PRO A 85 -18.37 18.65 -5.21
C PRO A 85 -18.40 19.56 -6.45
N ALA A 86 -18.92 19.02 -7.54
CA ALA A 86 -19.39 19.82 -8.67
C ALA A 86 -20.56 20.67 -8.15
N PHE A 87 -20.26 21.86 -7.64
CA PHE A 87 -21.24 22.93 -7.54
C PHE A 87 -21.14 23.76 -8.81
N ASP A 88 -21.81 23.25 -9.84
CA ASP A 88 -22.38 24.10 -10.88
C ASP A 88 -23.56 24.84 -10.22
N ASP A 89 -23.41 26.14 -9.98
CA ASP A 89 -24.55 27.03 -9.81
C ASP A 89 -24.31 28.28 -10.63
N THR A 90 -24.54 28.12 -11.93
CA THR A 90 -24.73 29.24 -12.85
C THR A 90 -26.20 29.61 -12.81
N SER A 91 -26.60 30.61 -12.03
CA SER A 91 -27.89 31.28 -12.21
C SER A 91 -27.84 32.76 -11.85
N ASN A 92 -27.48 33.53 -12.87
CA ASN A 92 -27.86 34.92 -13.06
C ASN A 92 -29.39 35.07 -12.94
N LYS A 93 -29.89 35.97 -12.09
CA LYS A 93 -31.13 36.73 -12.32
C LYS A 93 -31.18 38.01 -11.47
N GLU A 94 -30.64 39.06 -12.07
CA GLU A 94 -31.14 40.44 -12.13
C GLU A 94 -32.56 40.75 -11.58
N ASP A 95 -32.61 41.93 -10.95
CA ASP A 95 -33.73 42.86 -10.69
C ASP A 95 -34.65 42.64 -9.47
N LEU A 96 -34.55 43.55 -8.48
CA LEU A 96 -35.52 44.66 -8.28
C LEU A 96 -35.34 45.21 -6.84
N GLN A 97 -34.82 46.43 -6.69
CA GLN A 97 -34.81 47.13 -5.40
C GLN A 97 -35.68 48.39 -5.50
N THR A 98 -36.91 48.24 -5.01
CA THR A 98 -37.80 49.32 -4.61
C THR A 98 -37.37 49.80 -3.22
N GLU A 99 -37.07 51.09 -3.07
CA GLU A 99 -37.76 52.05 -2.16
C GLU A 99 -36.99 53.38 -2.10
#